data_AF-A0A2I0WRE3-F1
#
_entry.id   AF-A0A2I0WRE3-F1
#
_cell.length_a   1.000
_cell.length_b   1.000
_cell.length_c   1.000
_cell.angle_alpha   90.00
_cell.angle_beta   90.00
_cell.angle_gamma   90.00
#
_symmetry.space_group_name_H-M   'P 1'
#
loop_
_entity.id
_entity.type
_entity.pdbx_description
1 polymer ?
#
loop_
_entity_poly.entity_id
_entity_poly.type
_entity_poly.pdbx_seq_one_letter_code
_entity_poly.pdbx_strand_id
1 'polypeptide(L)' 'MTENANQFILLEVRAGGKVTLGDNITMKVVGAGIVRNSKNLLIENILLVDELKYNLLSIS' A
#
# COMPACT_ATOMS: atom_id res chain seq x y z
N MET A 1 1.66 3.69 -1.98
CA MET A 1 1.23 3.15 -0.67
C MET A 1 -0.25 3.44 -0.50
N THR A 2 -0.99 2.53 0.11
CA THR A 2 -2.44 2.62 0.31
C THR A 2 -2.81 1.96 1.65
N GLU A 3 -3.92 2.36 2.26
CA GLU A 3 -4.57 1.60 3.35
C GLU A 3 -5.66 0.63 2.83
N ASN A 4 -5.99 0.73 1.54
CA ASN A 4 -7.10 -0.02 0.97
C ASN A 4 -6.64 -1.36 0.41
N ALA A 5 -6.81 -2.44 1.19
CA ALA A 5 -6.52 -3.80 0.78
C ALA A 5 -7.33 -4.27 -0.44
N ASN A 6 -8.51 -3.70 -0.71
CA ASN A 6 -9.37 -4.10 -1.83
C ASN A 6 -8.82 -3.67 -3.21
N GLN A 7 -7.80 -2.81 -3.25
CA GLN A 7 -7.14 -2.42 -4.50
C GLN A 7 -6.13 -3.46 -4.99
N PHE A 8 -5.79 -4.44 -4.16
CA PHE A 8 -4.82 -5.48 -4.48
C PHE A 8 -5.49 -6.64 -5.20
N ILE A 9 -4.89 -7.06 -6.31
CA ILE A 9 -5.23 -8.33 -6.98
C ILE A 9 -4.47 -9.50 -6.35
N LEU A 10 -3.33 -9.20 -5.73
CA LEU A 10 -2.52 -10.12 -4.96
C LEU A 10 -1.93 -9.32 -3.79
N LEU A 11 -2.17 -9.79 -2.57
CA LEU A 11 -1.67 -9.18 -1.35
C LEU A 11 -1.00 -10.25 -0.49
N GLU A 12 0.27 -10.04 -0.18
CA GLU A 12 1.00 -10.84 0.80
C GLU A 12 1.00 -10.09 2.13
N VAL A 13 0.38 -10.68 3.15
CA VAL A 13 0.40 -10.14 4.51
C VAL A 13 1.83 -10.24 5.06
N ARG A 14 2.31 -9.15 5.65
CA ARG A 14 3.64 -9.07 6.25
C ARG A 14 3.52 -8.87 7.76
N ALA A 15 4.28 -9.65 8.52
CA ALA A 15 4.32 -9.54 9.98
C ALA A 15 5.23 -8.41 10.51
N GLY A 16 5.80 -7.58 9.63
CA GLY A 16 6.75 -6.55 10.01
C GLY A 16 7.10 -5.58 8.88
N GLY A 17 7.87 -4.55 9.25
CA GLY A 17 8.22 -3.44 8.38
C GLY A 17 7.59 -2.13 8.87
N LYS A 18 8.28 -1.02 8.62
CA LYS A 18 7.83 0.32 8.96
C LYS A 18 8.16 1.27 7.81
N VAL A 19 7.33 2.28 7.63
CA VAL A 19 7.60 3.41 6.74
C VAL A 19 7.58 4.68 7.56
N THR A 20 8.50 5.59 7.28
CA THR A 20 8.56 6.90 7.92
C THR A 20 8.16 7.96 6.89
N LEU A 21 7.15 8.75 7.22
CA LEU A 21 6.68 9.86 6.40
C LEU A 21 7.50 11.13 6.67
N GLY A 22 7.31 12.17 5.86
CA GLY A 22 8.11 13.40 5.92
C GLY A 22 8.00 14.20 7.23
N ASP A 23 6.99 13.92 8.05
CA ASP A 23 6.79 14.48 9.40
C ASP A 23 7.39 13.60 10.51
N ASN A 24 8.23 12.63 10.15
CA ASN A 24 8.79 11.60 11.03
C ASN A 24 7.75 10.66 11.66
N ILE A 25 6.48 10.71 11.22
CA ILE A 25 5.50 9.72 11.64
C ILE A 25 5.89 8.38 11.03
N THR A 26 6.04 7.38 11.90
CA THR A 26 6.39 6.03 11.50
C THR A 26 5.15 5.15 11.58
N MET A 27 4.78 4.52 10.47
CA MET A 27 3.61 3.67 10.33
C MET A 27 4.01 2.21 10.07
N LYS A 28 3.13 1.28 10.45
CA LYS A 28 3.35 -0.15 10.29
C LYS A 28 2.99 -0.60 8.87
N VAL A 29 3.90 -1.31 8.22
CA VAL A 29 3.57 -2.04 6.99
C VAL A 29 2.91 -3.36 7.39
N VAL A 30 1.72 -3.63 6.83
CA VAL A 30 0.95 -4.85 7.12
C VAL A 30 0.88 -5.80 5.93
N GLY A 31 1.31 -5.34 4.75
CA GLY A 31 1.41 -6.19 3.56
C GLY A 31 2.08 -5.50 2.40
N ALA A 32 2.36 -6.27 1.36
CA ALA A 32 2.74 -5.72 0.06
C ALA A 32 2.17 -6.58 -1.06
N GLY A 33 2.02 -6.00 -2.24
CA GLY A 33 1.43 -6.74 -3.34
C GLY A 33 1.31 -5.96 -4.63
N ILE A 34 0.44 -6.47 -5.49
CA ILE A 34 0.20 -5.97 -6.83
C ILE A 34 -1.18 -5.35 -6.89
N VAL A 35 -1.24 -4.14 -7.42
CA VAL A 35 -2.49 -3.42 -7.70
C VAL A 35 -2.71 -3.32 -9.20
N ARG A 36 -3.97 -3.25 -9.62
CA ARG A 36 -4.35 -3.09 -11.03
C ARG A 36 -5.35 -1.95 -11.18
N ASN A 37 -5.19 -1.13 -12.22
CA ASN A 37 -6.18 -0.10 -12.55
C ASN A 37 -7.16 -0.55 -13.66
N SER A 38 -8.13 0.31 -13.96
CA SER A 38 -9.16 0.05 -14.99
C SER A 38 -8.59 -0.20 -16.40
N LYS A 39 -7.38 0.29 -16.68
CA LYS A 39 -6.67 0.13 -17.97
C LYS A 39 -5.74 -1.09 -17.99
N ASN A 40 -5.86 -2.00 -17.02
CA ASN A 40 -4.99 -3.17 -16.84
C ASN A 40 -3.50 -2.84 -16.61
N LEU A 41 -3.17 -1.64 -16.13
CA LEU A 41 -1.82 -1.33 -15.65
C LEU A 41 -1.59 -2.08 -14.34
N LEU A 42 -0.56 -2.92 -14.32
CA LEU A 42 -0.09 -3.60 -13.12
C LEU A 42 1.02 -2.78 -12.47
N ILE A 43 0.90 -2.55 -11.16
CA ILE A 43 1.95 -1.92 -10.38
C ILE A 43 2.30 -2.86 -9.22
N GLU A 44 3.55 -3.28 -9.20
CA GLU A 44 4.09 -4.22 -8.21
C GLU A 44 4.70 -3.49 -7.00
N ASN A 45 4.98 -4.24 -5.94
CA ASN A 45 5.64 -3.75 -4.72
C ASN A 45 4.91 -2.60 -4.02
N ILE A 46 3.58 -2.54 -4.12
CA ILE A 46 2.79 -1.56 -3.38
C ILE A 46 2.66 -2.00 -1.93
N LEU A 47 2.98 -1.09 -1.01
CA LEU A 47 2.83 -1.33 0.43
C LEU A 47 1.41 -1.02 0.89
N LEU A 48 0.84 -1.96 1.65
CA LEU A 48 -0.33 -1.77 2.50
C LEU A 48 0.15 -1.31 3.88
N VAL A 49 -0.25 -0.12 4.28
CA VAL A 49 0.20 0.56 5.50
C VAL A 49 -0.99 0.81 6.40
N ASP A 50 -0.85 0.44 7.68
CA ASP A 50 -1.88 0.64 8.69
C ASP A 50 -2.00 2.13 9.06
N GLU A 51 -3.21 2.60 9.35
CA GLU A 51 -3.53 3.97 9.74
C GLU A 51 -3.09 5.07 8.73
N LEU A 52 -2.96 4.73 7.45
CA LEU A 52 -2.55 5.67 6.41
C LEU A 52 -3.73 6.58 5.97
N LYS A 53 -3.86 7.73 6.63
CA LYS A 53 -4.93 8.72 6.42
C LYS A 53 -5.29 9.06 4.96
N TYR A 54 -4.31 9.05 4.06
CA TYR A 54 -4.53 9.29 2.63
C TYR A 54 -3.67 8.34 1.80
N ASN A 55 -4.26 7.76 0.75
CA ASN A 55 -3.50 7.00 -0.22
C ASN A 55 -2.50 7.91 -0.95
N LEU A 56 -1.21 7.58 -0.86
CA LEU A 56 -0.18 8.30 -1.63
C LEU A 56 -0.18 7.89 -3.11
N LEU A 57 -0.70 6.70 -3.40
CA LEU A 57 -0.88 6.22 -4.76
C LEU A 57 -2.38 6.16 -5.06
N SER A 58 -2.84 7.05 -5.94
CA SER A 58 -4.17 7.00 -6.53
C SER A 58 -4.08 6.33 -7.89
N ILE A 59 -4.81 5.24 -8.07
CA ILE A 59 -4.92 4.53 -9.35
C ILE A 59 -6.40 4.49 -9.74
N SER A 60 -6.72 5.12 -10.86
CA SER A 60 -8.03 5.13 -11.51
C SER A 60 -8.03 4.29 -12.78
#